data_AF-A0A077MAP2-F1
#
_entry.id   AF-A0A077MAP2-F1
#
_cell.length_a   1.000
_cell.length_b   1.000
_cell.length_c   1.000
_cell.angle_alpha   90.00
_cell.angle_beta   90.00
_cell.angle_gamma   90.00
#
_symmetry.space_group_name_H-M   'P 1'
#
loop_
_entity.id
_entity.type
_entity.pdbx_description
1 polymer ?
#
loop_
_entity_poly.entity_id
_entity_poly.type
_entity_poly.pdbx_seq_one_letter_code
_entity_poly.pdbx_strand_id
1 'polypeptide(L)'
;MLSPLEKRLHLMIDQARYDKLTAEAERTGRSVADIVRTAIDLHFDETRAQVRRRDAARFLLASADKGHGSPETWEEMLAIQEAEMLRRLEA
;
A
#
# COMPACT_ATOMS: atom_id res chain seq x y z
N MET A 1 8.54 11.86 36.17
CA MET A 1 8.37 11.48 34.75
C MET A 1 8.31 9.96 34.71
N LEU A 2 7.17 9.37 34.35
CA LEU A 2 7.13 7.95 34.04
C LEU A 2 7.83 7.76 32.70
N SER A 3 8.90 6.95 32.65
CA SER A 3 9.32 6.43 31.36
C SER A 3 8.15 5.63 30.77
N PRO A 4 7.87 5.70 29.46
CA PRO A 4 6.95 4.76 28.88
C PRO A 4 7.47 3.37 29.21
N LEU A 5 6.65 2.54 29.87
CA LEU A 5 7.04 1.19 30.26
C LEU A 5 7.37 0.41 28.98
N GLU A 6 8.65 0.08 28.79
CA GLU A 6 9.05 -0.83 27.73
C GLU A 6 8.40 -2.19 27.99
N LYS A 7 7.53 -2.63 27.07
CA LYS A 7 6.89 -3.95 27.12
C LYS A 7 7.65 -4.88 26.18
N ARG A 8 8.09 -6.03 26.70
CA ARG A 8 8.73 -7.07 25.89
C ARG A 8 7.66 -7.99 25.28
N LEU A 9 7.62 -8.06 23.95
CA LEU A 9 6.79 -8.99 23.20
C LEU A 9 7.61 -10.24 22.85
N HIS A 10 7.09 -11.42 23.18
CA HIS A 10 7.59 -12.69 22.65
C HIS A 10 6.57 -13.22 21.65
N LEU A 11 6.98 -13.44 20.41
CA LEU A 11 6.10 -13.86 19.32
C LEU A 11 6.70 -15.08 18.62
N MET A 12 5.89 -16.12 18.43
CA MET A 12 6.25 -17.24 17.57
C MET A 12 5.77 -16.95 16.15
N ILE A 13 6.66 -17.15 15.17
CA ILE A 13 6.37 -17.04 13.74
C ILE A 13 6.88 -18.30 13.03
N ASP A 14 6.33 -18.61 11.86
CA ASP A 14 6.84 -19.69 11.03
C ASP A 14 8.17 -19.31 10.35
N GLN A 15 8.86 -20.33 9.85
CA GLN A 15 10.17 -20.17 9.21
C GLN A 15 10.12 -19.19 8.04
N ALA A 16 9.09 -19.28 7.20
CA ALA A 16 8.94 -18.40 6.03
C ALA A 16 8.82 -16.92 6.40
N ARG A 17 8.19 -16.58 7.53
CA ARG A 17 8.16 -15.19 8.03
C ARG A 17 9.49 -14.79 8.66
N TYR A 18 10.13 -15.70 9.38
CA TYR A 18 11.45 -15.46 9.96
C TYR A 18 12.48 -15.12 8.88
N ASP A 19 12.56 -15.93 7.81
CA ASP A 19 13.49 -15.75 6.70
C ASP A 19 13.31 -14.40 6.00
N LYS A 20 12.07 -13.94 5.86
CA LYS A 20 11.77 -12.61 5.30
C LYS A 20 12.31 -11.49 6.17
N LEU A 21 12.15 -11.60 7.50
CA LEU A 21 12.64 -10.59 8.44
C LEU A 21 14.17 -10.55 8.49
N THR A 22 14.83 -11.71 8.45
CA THR A 22 16.30 -11.78 8.45
C THR A 22 16.90 -11.27 7.15
N ALA A 23 16.34 -11.67 6.00
CA ALA A 23 16.80 -11.16 4.70
C ALA A 23 16.67 -9.63 4.61
N GLU A 24 15.58 -9.06 5.12
CA GLU A 24 15.37 -7.61 5.15
C GLU A 24 16.32 -6.91 6.13
N ALA A 25 16.61 -7.54 7.28
CA ALA A 25 17.59 -7.05 8.26
C ALA A 25 18.98 -6.96 7.64
N GLU A 26 19.43 -8.00 6.94
CA GLU A 26 20.70 -8.03 6.22
C GLU A 26 20.74 -6.98 5.10
N ARG A 27 19.69 -6.92 4.28
CA ARG A 27 19.59 -5.98 3.16
C ARG A 27 19.66 -4.52 3.59
N THR A 28 19.12 -4.19 4.77
CA THR A 28 19.00 -2.80 5.26
C THR A 28 20.01 -2.44 6.34
N GLY A 29 20.75 -3.41 6.88
CA GLY A 29 21.62 -3.23 8.04
C GLY A 29 20.87 -2.91 9.34
N ARG A 30 19.54 -3.14 9.38
CA ARG A 30 18.70 -2.85 10.54
C ARG A 30 18.45 -4.11 11.37
N SER A 31 18.15 -3.94 12.64
CA SER A 31 17.73 -5.08 13.48
C SER A 31 16.34 -5.58 13.07
N VAL A 32 16.06 -6.87 13.30
CA VAL A 32 14.70 -7.43 13.12
C VAL A 32 13.68 -6.68 13.99
N ALA A 33 14.07 -6.30 15.21
CA ALA A 33 13.20 -5.53 16.11
C ALA A 33 12.85 -4.15 15.54
N ASP A 34 13.79 -3.48 14.87
CA ASP A 34 13.55 -2.21 14.20
C ASP A 34 12.57 -2.35 13.03
N ILE A 35 12.74 -3.41 12.24
CA ILE A 35 11.85 -3.72 11.12
C ILE A 35 10.43 -3.96 11.61
N VAL A 36 10.26 -4.80 12.64
CA VAL A 36 8.95 -5.10 13.23
C VAL A 36 8.29 -3.84 13.79
N ARG A 37 9.02 -3.00 14.53
CA ARG A 37 8.50 -1.73 15.06
C ARG A 37 8.04 -0.81 13.95
N THR A 38 8.85 -0.62 12.92
CA THR A 38 8.46 0.20 11.76
C THR A 38 7.25 -0.39 11.03
N ALA A 39 7.16 -1.72 10.88
CA ALA A 39 6.00 -2.34 10.27
C ALA A 39 4.72 -2.09 11.09
N ILE A 40 4.81 -2.15 12.42
CA ILE A 40 3.73 -1.81 13.34
C ILE A 40 3.32 -0.35 13.16
N ASP A 41 4.28 0.58 13.24
CA ASP A 41 4.02 2.02 13.09
C ASP A 41 3.33 2.31 11.74
N LEU A 42 3.84 1.75 10.65
CA LEU A 42 3.27 1.92 9.32
C LEU A 42 1.87 1.29 9.17
N HIS A 43 1.60 0.19 9.87
CA HIS A 43 0.29 -0.46 9.87
C HIS A 43 -0.75 0.40 10.60
N PHE A 44 -0.36 1.00 11.72
CA PHE A 44 -1.23 1.83 12.57
C PHE A 44 -1.13 3.34 12.31
N ASP A 45 -0.42 3.77 11.26
CA ASP A 45 -0.35 5.19 10.86
C ASP A 45 -1.72 5.67 10.32
N GLU A 46 -2.55 6.15 11.25
CA GLU A 46 -3.87 6.70 10.95
C GLU A 46 -3.79 7.93 10.06
N THR A 47 -2.75 8.75 10.17
CA THR A 47 -2.54 9.93 9.33
C THR A 47 -2.37 9.50 7.88
N ARG A 48 -1.54 8.49 7.64
CA ARG A 48 -1.37 7.90 6.30
C ARG A 48 -2.66 7.27 5.79
N ALA A 49 -3.43 6.62 6.65
CA ALA A 49 -4.75 6.07 6.29
C ALA A 49 -5.77 7.16 5.95
N GLN A 50 -5.75 8.29 6.65
CA GLN A 50 -6.60 9.46 6.38
C GLN A 50 -6.20 10.16 5.09
N VAL A 51 -4.90 10.34 4.82
CA VAL A 51 -4.40 10.89 3.55
C VAL A 51 -4.85 10.04 2.37
N ARG A 52 -4.67 8.70 2.42
CA ARG A 52 -5.17 7.80 1.36
C ARG A 52 -6.67 7.92 1.14
N ARG A 53 -7.46 7.98 2.21
CA ARG A 53 -8.91 8.17 2.13
C ARG A 53 -9.28 9.51 1.52
N ARG A 54 -8.62 10.60 1.92
CA ARG A 54 -8.84 11.95 1.39
C ARG A 54 -8.53 12.01 -0.10
N ASP A 55 -7.43 11.41 -0.53
CA ASP A 55 -7.00 11.45 -1.93
C ASP A 55 -7.93 10.60 -2.80
N ALA A 56 -8.37 9.43 -2.32
CA ALA A 56 -9.41 8.63 -2.97
C ALA A 56 -10.74 9.40 -3.07
N ALA A 57 -11.16 10.08 -1.99
CA ALA A 57 -12.38 10.90 -2.00
C ALA A 57 -12.26 12.06 -3.01
N ARG A 58 -11.10 12.72 -3.08
CA ARG A 58 -10.83 13.77 -4.07
C ARG A 58 -10.90 13.23 -5.49
N PHE A 59 -10.34 12.05 -5.75
CA PHE A 59 -10.43 11.40 -7.05
C PHE A 59 -11.88 11.09 -7.44
N LEU A 60 -12.66 10.51 -6.53
CA LEU A 60 -14.07 10.19 -6.76
C LEU A 60 -14.91 11.45 -7.02
N LEU A 61 -14.75 12.50 -6.20
CA LEU A 61 -15.43 13.78 -6.39
C LEU A 61 -15.07 14.41 -7.74
N ALA A 62 -13.78 14.39 -8.12
CA ALA A 62 -13.35 14.89 -9.42
C ALA A 62 -13.89 14.07 -10.61
N SER A 63 -14.15 12.77 -10.43
CA SER A 63 -14.77 11.93 -11.45
C SER A 63 -16.27 12.16 -11.60
N ALA A 64 -16.96 12.55 -10.53
CA ALA A 64 -18.40 12.83 -10.55
C ALA A 64 -18.74 14.10 -11.36
N ASP A 65 -17.80 15.04 -11.47
CA ASP A 65 -17.99 16.35 -12.12
C ASP A 65 -17.79 16.29 -13.65
N LYS A 66 -17.41 15.14 -14.22
CA LYS A 66 -17.07 15.01 -15.65
C LYS A 66 -18.27 14.95 -16.62
N GLY A 67 -19.49 15.19 -16.14
CA GLY A 67 -20.68 15.18 -16.96
C GLY A 67 -21.11 13.77 -17.40
N HIS A 68 -22.42 13.59 -17.59
CA HIS A 68 -23.00 12.32 -18.02
C HIS A 68 -22.87 12.18 -19.54
N GLY A 69 -21.68 11.83 -20.03
CA GLY A 69 -21.57 11.22 -21.35
C GLY A 69 -22.33 9.89 -21.36
N SER A 70 -22.75 9.41 -22.54
CA SER A 70 -23.25 8.03 -22.63
C SER A 70 -22.14 7.11 -22.11
N PRO A 71 -22.41 6.25 -21.10
CA PRO A 71 -21.40 5.33 -20.62
C PRO A 71 -20.94 4.45 -21.80
N GLU A 72 -19.63 4.28 -21.93
CA GLU A 72 -19.04 3.35 -22.88
C GLU A 72 -19.58 1.95 -22.60
N THR A 73 -19.84 1.16 -23.65
CA THR A 73 -20.20 -0.24 -23.45
C THR A 73 -19.00 -1.05 -22.97
N TRP A 74 -19.26 -2.24 -22.45
CA TRP A 74 -18.20 -3.16 -22.05
C TRP A 74 -17.24 -3.48 -23.21
N GLU A 75 -17.78 -3.63 -24.42
CA GLU A 75 -16.99 -3.89 -25.64
C GLU A 75 -16.09 -2.71 -26.01
N GLU A 76 -16.59 -1.48 -25.90
CA GLU A 76 -15.84 -0.25 -26.19
C GLU A 76 -14.68 -0.07 -25.21
N MET A 77 -14.94 -0.25 -23.91
CA MET A 77 -13.90 -0.16 -22.87
C MET A 77 -12.80 -1.20 -23.07
N LEU A 78 -13.16 -2.44 -23.44
CA LEU A 78 -12.20 -3.52 -23.66
C LEU A 78 -11.29 -3.23 -24.86
N ALA A 79 -11.87 -2.73 -25.96
CA ALA A 79 -11.11 -2.34 -27.15
C ALA A 79 -10.13 -1.19 -26.88
N ILE A 80 -10.52 -0.22 -26.04
CA ILE A 80 -9.63 0.87 -25.61
C ILE A 80 -8.46 0.33 -24.79
N GLN A 81 -8.71 -0.57 -23.83
CA GLN A 81 -7.66 -1.19 -23.01
C GLN A 81 -6.68 -2.02 -23.84
N GLU A 82 -7.18 -2.78 -24.81
CA GLU A 82 -6.34 -3.58 -25.71
C GLU A 82 -5.42 -2.69 -26.56
N ALA A 83 -5.96 -1.61 -27.11
CA ALA A 83 -5.17 -0.63 -27.87
C ALA A 83 -4.14 0.12 -27.01
N GLU A 84 -4.44 0.41 -25.74
CA GLU A 84 -3.45 0.97 -24.80
C GLU A 84 -2.34 -0.02 -24.45
N MET A 85 -2.68 -1.29 -24.24
CA MET A 85 -1.70 -2.33 -23.94
C MET A 85 -0.72 -2.52 -25.10
N LEU A 86 -1.23 -2.57 -26.33
CA LEU A 86 -0.39 -2.67 -27.55
C LEU A 86 0.56 -1.47 -27.69
N ARG A 87 0.05 -0.24 -27.48
CA ARG A 87 0.89 0.97 -27.52
C ARG A 87 2.03 0.98 -26.50
N ARG A 88 1.83 0.36 -25.33
CA ARG A 88 2.89 0.24 -24.30
C ARG A 88 3.91 -0.86 -24.60
N LEU A 89 3.56 -1.83 -25.44
CA LEU A 89 4.47 -2.90 -25.87
C LEU A 89 5.32 -2.49 -27.07
N GLU A 90 4.83 -1.55 -27.88
CA GLU A 90 5.53 -0.99 -29.05
C GLU A 90 6.44 0.21 -28.72
N ALA A 91 6.37 0.74 -27.50
CA ALA A 91 7.16 1.88 -27.00
C ALA A 91 8.33 1.41 -26.11
#